data_AF-A0AAW6XG79-F1
#
_entry.id   AF-A0AAW6XG79-F1
#
_cell.length_a   1.000
_cell.length_b   1.000
_cell.length_c   1.000
_cell.angle_alpha   90.00
_cell.angle_beta   90.00
_cell.angle_gamma   90.00
#
_symmetry.space_group_name_H-M   'P 1'
#
loop_
_entity.id
_entity.type
_entity.pdbx_description
1 polymer ?
#
loop_
_entity_poly.entity_id
_entity_poly.type
_entity_poly.pdbx_seq_one_letter_code
_entity_poly.pdbx_strand_id
1 'polypeptide(L)'
;AMVGETVEGVARYPINIRYPQDYRNSPQALKQMPILTPMKQQITLGDVADINVVSGPTMLKTENARPASWIYVDARGRDMVSVVNDIKTAISEKVKLRPGTSVAFSGQFELLEHANKKLKLMVPMTVMIIFILLYLAFRRVDEALLILMSLPFALVGGIWFLYWQGFHMSVATGTGFIALAGVAAEFGVVMLMYLRHAIEAHPELSRKETFTPEGLDEALYHGAVLRVRPKAMTVAVIIAGLLPILWGTGAGSEVMSRIA
;
A
#
# COMPACT_ATOMS: atom_id res chain seq x y z
N ALA A 1 -22.98 -35.24 25.20
CA ALA A 1 -21.66 -34.62 25.49
C ALA A 1 -20.62 -35.71 25.47
N MET A 2 -19.33 -35.36 25.31
CA MET A 2 -18.24 -36.31 25.48
C MET A 2 -18.21 -36.74 26.96
N VAL A 3 -18.30 -38.04 27.22
CA VAL A 3 -18.32 -38.60 28.59
C VAL A 3 -17.01 -39.30 28.95
N GLY A 4 -16.17 -39.60 27.96
CA GLY A 4 -14.87 -40.24 28.15
C GLY A 4 -14.18 -40.49 26.81
N GLU A 5 -13.07 -41.22 26.86
CA GLU A 5 -12.30 -41.66 25.69
C GLU A 5 -11.91 -43.13 25.84
N THR A 6 -11.89 -43.88 24.74
CA THR A 6 -11.18 -45.17 24.68
C THR A 6 -9.70 -44.90 24.38
N VAL A 7 -8.81 -45.72 24.96
CA VAL A 7 -7.38 -45.70 24.67
C VAL A 7 -7.05 -46.95 23.87
N GLU A 8 -6.67 -46.78 22.61
CA GLU A 8 -6.43 -47.86 21.66
C GLU A 8 -5.01 -47.73 21.09
N GLY A 9 -4.03 -48.20 21.88
CA GLY A 9 -2.61 -47.98 21.62
C GLY A 9 -2.23 -46.51 21.83
N VAL A 10 -1.83 -45.84 20.75
CA VAL A 10 -1.52 -44.39 20.75
C VAL A 10 -2.76 -43.55 20.42
N ALA A 11 -3.78 -44.14 19.79
CA ALA A 11 -5.00 -43.43 19.40
C ALA A 11 -5.97 -43.29 20.58
N ARG A 12 -6.77 -42.22 20.54
CA ARG A 12 -7.85 -41.95 21.50
C ARG A 12 -9.13 -41.62 20.75
N TYR A 13 -10.24 -42.25 21.14
CA TYR A 13 -11.55 -42.02 20.51
C TYR A 13 -12.60 -41.56 21.52
N PRO A 14 -13.45 -40.57 21.18
CA PRO A 14 -14.43 -40.02 22.10
C PRO A 14 -15.65 -40.94 22.32
N ILE A 15 -16.02 -41.16 23.58
CA ILE A 15 -17.26 -41.85 23.99
C ILE A 15 -18.33 -40.79 24.27
N ASN A 16 -19.55 -40.98 23.73
CA ASN A 16 -20.69 -40.12 23.99
C ASN A 16 -21.95 -40.93 24.36
N ILE A 17 -22.78 -40.38 25.25
CA ILE A 17 -24.11 -40.92 25.58
C ILE A 17 -25.15 -39.96 25.03
N ARG A 18 -26.15 -40.51 24.34
CA ARG A 18 -27.23 -39.74 23.69
C ARG A 18 -28.44 -40.63 23.41
N TYR A 19 -29.65 -40.08 23.56
CA TYR A 19 -30.88 -40.74 23.13
C TYR A 19 -30.92 -40.97 21.60
N PRO A 20 -31.68 -41.97 21.13
CA PRO A 20 -31.99 -42.15 19.71
C PRO A 20 -32.52 -40.86 19.08
N GLN A 21 -32.29 -40.70 17.78
CA GLN A 21 -32.60 -39.46 17.07
C GLN A 21 -34.10 -39.10 17.11
N ASP A 22 -34.98 -40.10 17.12
CA ASP A 22 -36.44 -39.92 17.06
C ASP A 22 -37.00 -39.13 18.26
N TYR A 23 -36.36 -39.22 19.43
CA TYR A 23 -36.76 -38.47 20.63
C TYR A 23 -36.32 -36.99 20.63
N ARG A 24 -35.55 -36.56 19.62
CA ARG A 24 -34.90 -35.23 19.60
C ARG A 24 -34.83 -34.59 18.21
N ASN A 25 -35.66 -35.05 17.27
CA ASN A 25 -35.66 -34.59 15.89
C ASN A 25 -36.46 -33.28 15.68
N SER A 26 -37.27 -32.88 16.66
CA SER A 26 -38.16 -31.72 16.58
C SER A 26 -38.43 -31.10 17.95
N PRO A 27 -38.85 -29.83 18.02
CA PRO A 27 -39.27 -29.21 19.28
C PRO A 27 -40.39 -29.99 19.99
N GLN A 28 -41.32 -30.59 19.24
CA GLN A 28 -42.40 -31.41 19.77
C GLN A 28 -41.87 -32.71 20.39
N ALA A 29 -40.94 -33.40 19.70
CA ALA A 29 -40.30 -34.59 20.24
C ALA A 29 -39.50 -34.28 21.52
N LEU A 30 -38.83 -33.12 21.56
CA LEU A 30 -38.13 -32.68 22.77
C LEU A 30 -39.09 -32.45 23.95
N LYS A 31 -40.30 -31.91 23.71
CA LYS A 31 -41.30 -31.75 24.79
C LYS A 31 -41.74 -33.09 25.38
N GLN A 32 -41.86 -34.13 24.56
CA GLN A 32 -42.24 -35.48 24.97
C GLN A 32 -41.05 -36.34 25.40
N MET A 33 -39.83 -35.78 25.48
CA MET A 33 -38.63 -36.55 25.77
C MET A 33 -38.72 -37.14 27.19
N PRO A 34 -38.59 -38.48 27.34
CA PRO A 34 -38.78 -39.14 28.63
C PRO A 34 -37.60 -38.86 29.58
N ILE A 35 -37.96 -38.56 30.83
CA ILE A 35 -37.03 -38.31 31.94
C ILE A 35 -37.45 -39.22 33.11
N LEU A 36 -36.47 -39.95 33.66
CA LEU A 36 -36.66 -40.73 34.88
C LEU A 36 -36.17 -39.89 36.08
N THR A 37 -37.08 -39.54 36.98
CA THR A 37 -36.73 -38.74 38.16
C THR A 37 -35.93 -39.56 39.18
N PRO A 38 -35.21 -38.92 40.13
CA PRO A 38 -34.59 -39.63 41.24
C PRO A 38 -35.57 -40.48 42.06
N MET A 39 -36.84 -40.05 42.14
CA MET A 39 -37.95 -40.76 42.79
C MET A 39 -38.56 -41.87 41.91
N LYS A 40 -37.92 -42.20 40.77
CA LYS A 40 -38.35 -43.22 39.80
C LYS A 40 -39.67 -42.92 39.10
N GLN A 41 -40.12 -41.66 39.10
CA GLN A 41 -41.27 -41.23 38.30
C GLN A 41 -40.84 -41.08 36.84
N GLN A 42 -41.75 -41.39 35.92
CA GLN A 42 -41.56 -41.14 34.50
C GLN A 42 -42.31 -39.87 34.14
N ILE A 43 -41.57 -38.83 33.75
CA ILE A 43 -42.11 -37.54 33.32
C ILE A 43 -41.53 -37.19 31.95
N THR A 44 -42.07 -36.14 31.31
CA THR A 44 -41.54 -35.59 30.06
C THR A 44 -40.77 -34.30 30.32
N LEU A 45 -39.87 -33.91 29.42
CA LEU A 45 -39.16 -32.64 29.54
C LEU A 45 -40.12 -31.43 29.56
N GLY A 46 -41.27 -31.53 28.88
CA GLY A 46 -42.30 -30.50 28.88
C GLY A 46 -43.00 -30.29 30.23
N ASP A 47 -42.96 -31.27 31.14
CA ASP A 47 -43.55 -31.14 32.49
C ASP A 47 -42.72 -30.24 33.41
N VAL A 48 -41.44 -30.00 33.07
CA VAL A 48 -40.46 -29.29 33.90
C VAL A 48 -39.79 -28.09 33.21
N ALA A 49 -39.96 -27.93 31.89
CA ALA A 49 -39.34 -26.86 31.12
C ALA A 49 -40.14 -26.46 29.87
N ASP A 50 -40.15 -25.16 29.57
CA ASP A 50 -40.71 -24.63 28.33
C ASP A 50 -39.69 -24.62 27.19
N ILE A 51 -40.07 -25.20 26.04
CA ILE A 51 -39.21 -25.30 24.87
C ILE A 51 -39.74 -24.38 23.76
N ASN A 52 -38.97 -23.33 23.47
CA ASN A 52 -39.29 -22.30 22.47
C ASN A 52 -38.15 -22.12 21.47
N VAL A 53 -38.48 -21.88 20.21
CA VAL A 53 -37.50 -21.53 19.17
C VAL A 53 -37.33 -20.02 19.17
N VAL A 54 -36.12 -19.55 19.43
CA VAL A 54 -35.78 -18.12 19.50
C VAL A 54 -34.60 -17.82 18.59
N SER A 55 -34.60 -16.62 18.00
CA SER A 55 -33.43 -16.12 17.26
C SER A 55 -32.43 -15.49 18.22
N GLY A 56 -31.15 -15.77 18.03
CA GLY A 56 -30.06 -15.23 18.84
C GLY A 56 -28.79 -15.02 18.01
N PRO A 57 -27.72 -14.48 18.63
CA PRO A 57 -26.44 -14.29 17.96
C PRO A 57 -25.87 -15.64 17.50
N THR A 58 -25.57 -15.77 16.21
CA THR A 58 -24.91 -16.98 15.67
C THR A 58 -23.45 -17.06 16.09
N MET A 59 -22.79 -15.90 16.21
CA MET A 59 -21.42 -15.74 16.65
C MET A 59 -21.24 -14.34 17.24
N LEU A 60 -20.59 -14.26 18.39
CA LEU A 60 -20.18 -12.98 18.99
C LEU A 60 -18.76 -12.67 18.53
N LYS A 61 -18.62 -11.71 17.62
CA LYS A 61 -17.31 -11.18 17.21
C LYS A 61 -16.98 -9.93 17.99
N THR A 62 -15.75 -9.87 18.49
CA THR A 62 -15.22 -8.71 19.21
C THR A 62 -13.87 -8.33 18.65
N GLU A 63 -13.60 -7.03 18.66
CA GLU A 63 -12.33 -6.45 18.24
C GLU A 63 -11.97 -5.37 19.27
N ASN A 64 -10.79 -5.48 19.88
CA ASN A 64 -10.37 -4.61 20.99
C ASN A 64 -11.42 -4.52 22.12
N ALA A 65 -11.99 -5.68 22.51
CA ALA A 65 -13.04 -5.81 23.51
C ALA A 65 -14.36 -5.07 23.19
N ARG A 66 -14.57 -4.60 21.96
CA ARG A 66 -15.83 -4.01 21.49
C ARG A 66 -16.52 -4.97 20.52
N PRO A 67 -17.84 -5.20 20.61
CA PRO A 67 -18.57 -5.97 19.61
C PRO A 67 -18.42 -5.33 18.24
N ALA A 68 -18.06 -6.14 17.25
CA ALA A 68 -17.79 -5.67 15.89
C ALA A 68 -18.48 -6.58 14.87
N SER A 69 -18.95 -5.96 13.79
CA SER A 69 -19.47 -6.67 12.62
C SER A 69 -18.67 -6.24 11.40
N TRP A 70 -18.23 -7.22 10.62
CA TRP A 70 -17.41 -6.98 9.43
C TRP A 70 -18.27 -7.08 8.18
N ILE A 71 -18.14 -6.08 7.31
CA ILE A 71 -18.79 -6.04 6.01
C ILE A 71 -17.71 -6.28 4.97
N TYR A 72 -17.76 -7.43 4.31
CA TYR A 72 -16.84 -7.76 3.24
C TYR A 72 -17.36 -7.18 1.92
N VAL A 73 -16.52 -6.42 1.24
CA VAL A 73 -16.83 -5.80 -0.05
C VAL A 73 -15.83 -6.30 -1.08
N ASP A 74 -16.31 -6.95 -2.13
CA ASP A 74 -15.52 -7.31 -3.31
C ASP A 74 -15.87 -6.33 -4.45
N ALA A 75 -14.90 -5.55 -4.89
CA ALA A 75 -15.03 -4.62 -6.01
C ALA A 75 -13.95 -4.94 -7.05
N ARG A 76 -14.37 -5.20 -8.29
CA ARG A 76 -13.48 -5.53 -9.41
C ARG A 76 -13.57 -4.46 -10.50
N GLY A 77 -12.46 -4.21 -11.18
CA GLY A 77 -12.39 -3.28 -12.32
C GLY A 77 -12.33 -1.80 -11.96
N ARG A 78 -12.26 -1.44 -10.67
CA ARG A 78 -12.01 -0.07 -10.19
C ARG A 78 -10.90 -0.08 -9.15
N ASP A 79 -10.23 1.05 -8.99
CA ASP A 79 -9.18 1.19 -7.99
C ASP A 79 -9.76 1.20 -6.57
N MET A 80 -9.04 0.60 -5.63
CA MET A 80 -9.48 0.42 -4.24
C MET A 80 -9.75 1.76 -3.53
N VAL A 81 -8.94 2.79 -3.80
CA VAL A 81 -9.02 4.08 -3.11
C VAL A 81 -10.31 4.80 -3.50
N SER A 82 -10.64 4.85 -4.79
CA SER A 82 -11.89 5.44 -5.29
C SER A 82 -13.10 4.71 -4.73
N VAL A 83 -13.10 3.38 -4.72
CA VAL A 83 -14.22 2.60 -4.17
C VAL A 83 -14.45 2.90 -2.69
N VAL A 84 -13.38 2.92 -1.88
CA VAL A 84 -13.50 3.24 -0.45
C VAL A 84 -13.98 4.67 -0.24
N ASN A 85 -13.49 5.64 -1.03
CA ASN A 85 -13.94 7.02 -0.96
C ASN A 85 -15.42 7.16 -1.34
N ASP A 86 -15.88 6.49 -2.40
CA ASP A 86 -17.29 6.48 -2.81
C ASP A 86 -18.17 5.89 -1.70
N ILE A 87 -17.75 4.78 -1.07
CA ILE A 87 -18.46 4.16 0.05
C ILE A 87 -18.51 5.11 1.25
N LYS A 88 -17.38 5.76 1.59
CA LYS A 88 -17.31 6.71 2.70
C LYS A 88 -18.28 7.88 2.49
N THR A 89 -18.31 8.44 1.29
CA THR A 89 -19.26 9.50 0.90
C THR A 89 -20.70 9.00 1.01
N ALA A 90 -21.02 7.84 0.42
CA ALA A 90 -22.37 7.28 0.45
C ALA A 90 -22.86 6.96 1.87
N ILE A 91 -21.99 6.44 2.75
CA ILE A 91 -22.32 6.21 4.16
C ILE A 91 -22.59 7.54 4.86
N SER A 92 -21.73 8.55 4.64
CA SER A 92 -21.90 9.86 5.29
C SER A 92 -23.18 10.59 4.89
N GLU A 93 -23.62 10.41 3.65
CA GLU A 93 -24.83 11.05 3.11
C GLU A 93 -26.12 10.30 3.46
N LYS A 94 -26.10 8.96 3.37
CA LYS A 94 -27.31 8.13 3.42
C LYS A 94 -27.54 7.45 4.75
N VAL A 95 -26.53 7.34 5.62
CA VAL A 95 -26.60 6.57 6.85
C VAL A 95 -26.37 7.47 8.08
N LYS A 96 -27.44 7.68 8.85
CA LYS A 96 -27.34 8.33 10.17
C LYS A 96 -26.85 7.32 11.20
N LEU A 97 -25.61 7.47 11.65
CA LEU A 97 -25.03 6.62 12.69
C LEU A 97 -25.72 6.87 14.03
N ARG A 98 -26.06 5.79 14.74
CA ARG A 98 -26.57 5.86 16.12
C ARG A 98 -25.42 6.18 17.08
N PRO A 99 -25.67 6.93 18.17
CA PRO A 99 -24.66 7.17 19.21
C PRO A 99 -24.04 5.85 19.71
N GLY A 100 -22.74 5.85 19.96
CA GLY A 100 -21.98 4.66 20.39
C GLY A 100 -21.57 3.71 19.26
N THR A 101 -21.97 3.97 18.01
CA THR A 101 -21.55 3.18 16.84
C THR A 101 -20.46 3.92 16.07
N SER A 102 -19.39 3.21 15.69
CA SER A 102 -18.32 3.72 14.86
C SER A 102 -18.14 2.84 13.63
N VAL A 103 -17.89 3.46 12.48
CA VAL A 103 -17.53 2.76 11.24
C VAL A 103 -16.05 3.01 10.97
N ALA A 104 -15.31 1.93 10.76
CA ALA A 104 -13.91 1.97 10.37
C ALA A 104 -13.73 1.20 9.06
N PHE A 105 -12.81 1.65 8.22
CA PHE A 105 -12.43 0.99 6.98
C PHE A 105 -11.10 0.29 7.23
N SER A 106 -11.10 -1.04 7.21
CA SER A 106 -9.91 -1.86 7.45
C SER A 106 -9.54 -2.69 6.21
N GLY A 107 -8.55 -3.56 6.34
CA GLY A 107 -7.98 -4.36 5.26
C GLY A 107 -6.84 -3.63 4.54
N GLN A 108 -6.75 -3.83 3.22
CA GLN A 108 -5.67 -3.25 2.42
C GLN A 108 -5.68 -1.72 2.39
N PHE A 109 -6.84 -1.09 2.57
CA PHE A 109 -6.96 0.37 2.62
C PHE A 109 -6.24 0.98 3.83
N GLU A 110 -6.34 0.35 5.01
CA GLU A 110 -5.66 0.80 6.23
C GLU A 110 -4.13 0.76 6.03
N LEU A 111 -3.62 -0.32 5.45
CA LEU A 111 -2.20 -0.45 5.08
C LEU A 111 -1.77 0.63 4.09
N LEU A 112 -2.60 0.95 3.08
CA LEU A 112 -2.35 2.01 2.11
C LEU A 112 -2.35 3.38 2.80
N GLU A 113 -3.27 3.66 3.71
CA GLU A 113 -3.31 4.93 4.45
C GLU A 113 -2.07 5.11 5.32
N HIS A 114 -1.65 4.04 6.03
CA HIS A 114 -0.41 4.03 6.79
C HIS A 114 0.82 4.26 5.90
N ALA A 115 0.89 3.60 4.75
CA ALA A 115 1.97 3.78 3.79
C ALA A 115 2.00 5.22 3.24
N ASN A 116 0.84 5.79 2.89
CA ASN A 116 0.73 7.16 2.42
C ASN A 116 1.16 8.19 3.48
N LYS A 117 0.81 7.98 4.75
CA LYS A 117 1.29 8.83 5.86
C LYS A 117 2.81 8.79 5.97
N LYS A 118 3.42 7.60 5.86
CA LYS A 118 4.88 7.45 5.82
C LYS A 118 5.49 8.10 4.58
N LEU A 119 4.94 7.90 3.39
CA LEU A 119 5.46 8.50 2.15
C LEU A 119 5.43 10.03 2.19
N LYS A 120 4.36 10.64 2.74
CA LYS A 120 4.28 12.09 2.97
C LYS A 120 5.39 12.62 3.87
N LEU A 121 5.91 11.80 4.79
CA LEU A 121 7.05 12.14 5.63
C LEU A 121 8.38 11.83 4.93
N MET A 122 8.48 10.71 4.21
CA MET A 122 9.70 10.28 3.52
C MET A 122 10.08 11.22 2.38
N VAL A 123 9.13 11.72 1.59
CA VAL A 123 9.42 12.59 0.44
C VAL A 123 10.19 13.86 0.87
N PRO A 124 9.74 14.65 1.87
CA PRO A 124 10.51 15.77 2.39
C PRO A 124 11.89 15.39 2.93
N MET A 125 11.99 14.25 3.65
CA MET A 125 13.28 13.78 4.17
C MET A 125 14.25 13.45 3.04
N THR A 126 13.80 12.76 1.98
CA THR A 126 14.64 12.43 0.82
C THR A 126 15.07 13.70 0.07
N VAL A 127 14.14 14.63 -0.17
CA VAL A 127 14.46 15.94 -0.77
C VAL A 127 15.52 16.69 0.05
N MET A 128 15.39 16.68 1.38
CA MET A 128 16.37 17.30 2.28
C MET A 128 17.74 16.61 2.20
N ILE A 129 17.79 15.27 2.20
CA ILE A 129 19.05 14.52 2.07
C ILE A 129 19.71 14.81 0.72
N ILE A 130 18.95 14.79 -0.37
CA ILE A 130 19.44 15.15 -1.70
C ILE A 130 20.02 16.57 -1.68
N PHE A 131 19.28 17.53 -1.12
CA PHE A 131 19.75 18.92 -1.00
C PHE A 131 21.07 19.00 -0.22
N ILE A 132 21.18 18.31 0.92
CA ILE A 132 22.41 18.28 1.74
C ILE A 132 23.57 17.70 0.93
N LEU A 133 23.39 16.57 0.24
CA LEU A 133 24.43 15.95 -0.58
C LEU A 133 24.88 16.86 -1.73
N LEU A 134 23.93 17.51 -2.40
CA LEU A 134 24.22 18.49 -3.45
C LEU A 134 24.99 19.70 -2.89
N TYR A 135 24.58 20.20 -1.72
CA TYR A 135 25.28 21.29 -1.04
C TYR A 135 26.70 20.88 -0.64
N LEU A 136 26.93 19.66 -0.15
CA LEU A 136 28.28 19.18 0.16
C LEU A 136 29.16 19.07 -1.08
N ALA A 137 28.60 18.62 -2.21
CA ALA A 137 29.32 18.46 -3.47
C ALA A 137 29.72 19.80 -4.10
N PHE A 138 28.79 20.75 -4.18
CA PHE A 138 28.99 22.02 -4.90
C PHE A 138 29.36 23.21 -3.99
N ARG A 139 29.08 23.11 -2.69
CA ARG A 139 29.24 24.16 -1.66
C ARG A 139 28.53 25.47 -2.00
N ARG A 140 27.50 25.42 -2.84
CA ARG A 140 26.70 26.56 -3.28
C ARG A 140 25.22 26.23 -3.20
N VAL A 141 24.46 27.07 -2.50
CA VAL A 141 23.01 26.89 -2.32
C VAL A 141 22.28 27.03 -3.64
N ASP A 142 22.66 28.01 -4.47
CA ASP A 142 22.01 28.30 -5.75
C ASP A 142 22.11 27.10 -6.72
N GLU A 143 23.29 26.49 -6.80
CA GLU A 143 23.57 25.32 -7.63
C GLU A 143 22.77 24.09 -7.17
N ALA A 144 22.71 23.85 -5.85
CA ALA A 144 21.92 22.76 -5.29
C ALA A 144 20.41 22.96 -5.53
N LEU A 145 19.90 24.19 -5.39
CA LEU A 145 18.49 24.51 -5.59
C LEU A 145 18.08 24.42 -7.06
N LEU A 146 18.96 24.81 -7.98
CA LEU A 146 18.76 24.68 -9.43
C LEU A 146 18.60 23.21 -9.83
N ILE A 147 19.46 22.32 -9.31
CA ILE A 147 19.32 20.88 -9.53
C ILE A 147 18.02 20.37 -8.92
N LEU A 148 17.66 20.80 -7.71
CA LEU A 148 16.42 20.37 -7.05
C LEU A 148 15.17 20.78 -7.84
N MET A 149 15.17 21.98 -8.45
CA MET A 149 14.09 22.44 -9.32
C MET A 149 13.97 21.63 -10.63
N SER A 150 14.97 20.83 -10.99
CA SER A 150 14.87 19.92 -12.13
C SER A 150 14.06 18.63 -11.82
N LEU A 151 13.91 18.26 -10.54
CA LEU A 151 13.23 17.04 -10.11
C LEU A 151 11.75 16.94 -10.53
N PRO A 152 10.92 18.01 -10.42
CA PRO A 152 9.53 17.96 -10.86
C PRO A 152 9.36 17.54 -12.32
N PHE A 153 10.32 17.86 -13.21
CA PHE A 153 10.26 17.46 -14.62
C PHE A 153 10.36 15.94 -14.80
N ALA A 154 11.19 15.27 -14.00
CA ALA A 154 11.27 13.81 -14.00
C ALA A 154 9.97 13.17 -13.49
N LEU A 155 9.39 13.74 -12.42
CA LEU A 155 8.11 13.26 -11.87
C LEU A 155 6.97 13.37 -12.88
N VAL A 156 6.87 14.49 -13.59
CA VAL A 156 5.84 14.69 -14.63
C VAL A 156 5.96 13.61 -15.72
N GLY A 157 7.18 13.31 -16.18
CA GLY A 157 7.41 12.24 -17.16
C GLY A 157 6.94 10.88 -16.66
N GLY A 158 7.26 10.52 -15.41
CA GLY A 158 6.81 9.26 -14.82
C GLY A 158 5.29 9.19 -14.63
N ILE A 159 4.62 10.28 -14.23
CA ILE A 159 3.16 10.31 -14.09
C ILE A 159 2.47 10.10 -15.45
N TRP A 160 2.96 10.76 -16.51
CA TRP A 160 2.45 10.56 -17.87
C TRP A 160 2.65 9.11 -18.34
N PHE A 161 3.79 8.52 -18.01
CA PHE A 161 4.08 7.15 -18.35
C PHE A 161 3.13 6.16 -17.66
N LEU A 162 2.88 6.34 -16.36
CA LEU A 162 1.90 5.52 -15.62
C LEU A 162 0.49 5.66 -16.21
N TYR A 163 0.09 6.89 -16.59
CA TYR A 163 -1.19 7.13 -17.24
C TYR A 163 -1.31 6.40 -18.58
N TRP A 164 -0.27 6.44 -19.42
CA TRP A 164 -0.25 5.77 -20.72
C TRP A 164 -0.29 4.23 -20.58
N GLN A 165 0.41 3.68 -19.58
CA GLN A 165 0.37 2.24 -19.28
C GLN A 165 -0.91 1.79 -18.54
N GLY A 166 -1.76 2.74 -18.10
CA GLY A 166 -2.94 2.43 -17.30
C GLY A 166 -2.61 1.90 -15.90
N PHE A 167 -1.43 2.22 -15.36
CA PHE A 167 -1.02 1.80 -14.03
C PHE A 167 -1.63 2.69 -12.94
N HIS A 168 -1.95 2.08 -11.79
CA HIS A 168 -2.47 2.79 -10.63
C HIS A 168 -1.36 3.26 -9.70
N MET A 169 -1.60 4.38 -9.01
CA MET A 169 -0.70 4.85 -7.96
C MET A 169 -0.68 3.86 -6.79
N SER A 170 0.52 3.44 -6.39
CA SER A 170 0.73 2.46 -5.32
C SER A 170 2.03 2.75 -4.56
N VAL A 171 2.31 1.96 -3.53
CA VAL A 171 3.60 2.06 -2.82
C VAL A 171 4.77 1.73 -3.75
N ALA A 172 4.58 0.77 -4.67
CA ALA A 172 5.57 0.39 -5.68
C ALA A 172 5.94 1.56 -6.60
N THR A 173 4.94 2.23 -7.20
CA THR A 173 5.19 3.41 -8.03
C THR A 173 5.82 4.55 -7.21
N GLY A 174 5.41 4.72 -5.96
CA GLY A 174 6.00 5.68 -5.03
C GLY A 174 7.50 5.43 -4.80
N THR A 175 7.91 4.18 -4.60
CA THR A 175 9.32 3.80 -4.50
C THR A 175 10.07 4.08 -5.80
N GLY A 176 9.46 3.78 -6.95
CA GLY A 176 10.00 4.13 -8.27
C GLY A 176 10.26 5.63 -8.43
N PHE A 177 9.31 6.48 -8.02
CA PHE A 177 9.50 7.94 -8.06
C PHE A 177 10.62 8.45 -7.16
N ILE A 178 10.82 7.83 -5.99
CA ILE A 178 11.94 8.18 -5.10
C ILE A 178 13.27 7.83 -5.75
N ALA A 179 13.37 6.64 -6.36
CA ALA A 179 14.56 6.23 -7.11
C ALA A 179 14.81 7.13 -8.32
N LEU A 180 13.75 7.44 -9.08
CA LEU A 180 13.78 8.37 -10.23
C LEU A 180 14.28 9.76 -9.84
N ALA A 181 13.89 10.27 -8.66
CA ALA A 181 14.37 11.55 -8.16
C ALA A 181 15.89 11.52 -7.92
N GLY A 182 16.44 10.42 -7.40
CA GLY A 182 17.88 10.23 -7.24
C GLY A 182 18.63 10.24 -8.58
N VAL A 183 18.14 9.48 -9.56
CA VAL A 183 18.70 9.43 -10.92
C VAL A 183 18.61 10.79 -11.62
N ALA A 184 17.50 11.50 -11.45
CA ALA A 184 17.33 12.85 -11.99
C ALA A 184 18.31 13.85 -11.35
N ALA A 185 18.53 13.76 -10.03
CA ALA A 185 19.53 14.55 -9.34
C ALA A 185 20.95 14.24 -9.85
N GLU A 186 21.30 12.97 -10.06
CA GLU A 186 22.58 12.55 -10.66
C GLU A 186 22.79 13.19 -12.04
N PHE A 187 21.78 13.17 -12.91
CA PHE A 187 21.86 13.84 -14.20
C PHE A 187 22.03 15.36 -14.09
N GLY A 188 21.40 15.99 -13.10
CA GLY A 188 21.59 17.40 -12.79
C GLY A 188 23.02 17.72 -12.33
N VAL A 189 23.60 16.88 -11.48
CA VAL A 189 24.98 17.00 -10.97
C VAL A 189 25.98 16.93 -12.11
N VAL A 190 25.93 15.88 -12.94
CA VAL A 190 26.85 15.70 -14.07
C VAL A 190 26.73 16.88 -15.04
N MET A 191 25.49 17.31 -15.33
CA MET A 191 25.22 18.45 -16.19
C MET A 191 25.89 19.73 -15.65
N LEU A 192 25.65 20.04 -14.39
CA LEU A 192 26.18 21.25 -13.77
C LEU A 192 27.72 21.20 -13.69
N MET A 193 28.28 20.03 -13.41
CA MET A 193 29.73 19.82 -13.40
C MET A 193 30.36 20.18 -14.75
N TYR A 194 29.86 19.66 -15.87
CA TYR A 194 30.40 19.98 -17.20
C TYR A 194 30.29 21.47 -17.53
N LEU A 195 29.16 22.10 -17.22
CA LEU A 195 28.99 23.54 -17.43
C LEU A 195 29.97 24.37 -16.58
N ARG A 196 30.13 24.00 -15.30
CA ARG A 196 31.02 24.69 -14.39
C ARG A 196 32.48 24.59 -14.83
N HIS A 197 32.95 23.40 -15.21
CA HIS A 197 34.31 23.23 -15.74
C HIS A 197 34.52 24.00 -17.04
N ALA A 198 33.51 24.07 -17.92
CA ALA A 198 33.61 24.84 -19.17
C ALA A 198 33.71 26.35 -18.93
N ILE A 199 32.99 26.88 -17.92
CA ILE A 199 33.07 28.29 -17.51
C ILE A 199 34.40 28.57 -16.77
N GLU A 200 34.83 27.68 -15.87
CA GLU A 200 36.09 27.81 -15.13
C GLU A 200 37.33 27.74 -16.05
N ALA A 201 37.23 27.05 -17.19
CA ALA A 201 38.29 26.98 -18.20
C ALA A 201 38.50 28.31 -18.98
N HIS A 202 37.60 29.29 -18.83
CA HIS A 202 37.65 30.60 -19.48
C HIS A 202 37.68 31.73 -18.41
N PRO A 203 38.85 32.00 -17.79
CA PRO A 203 38.98 32.96 -16.69
C PRO A 203 38.51 34.39 -17.03
N GLU A 204 38.58 34.77 -18.30
CA GLU A 204 38.07 36.01 -18.87
C GLU A 204 36.56 36.20 -18.66
N LEU A 205 35.78 35.13 -18.56
CA LEU A 205 34.34 35.21 -18.26
C LEU A 205 34.06 35.50 -16.78
N SER A 206 35.05 35.34 -15.90
CA SER A 206 34.89 35.57 -14.46
C SER A 206 35.06 37.04 -14.05
N ARG A 207 35.62 37.90 -14.92
CA ARG A 207 35.79 39.34 -14.65
C ARG A 207 34.74 40.14 -15.39
N LYS A 208 34.10 41.10 -14.69
CA LYS A 208 33.09 41.99 -15.28
C LYS A 208 33.60 42.79 -16.48
N GLU A 209 34.90 43.05 -16.55
CA GLU A 209 35.55 43.86 -17.59
C GLU A 209 35.77 43.11 -18.91
N THR A 210 35.89 41.78 -18.86
CA THR A 210 36.16 40.91 -20.01
C THR A 210 34.99 39.97 -20.33
N PHE A 211 33.89 40.10 -19.59
CA PHE A 211 32.67 39.33 -19.80
C PHE A 211 32.02 39.70 -21.15
N THR A 212 31.86 38.70 -22.02
CA THR A 212 31.10 38.82 -23.27
C THR A 212 30.02 37.74 -23.33
N PRO A 213 28.79 38.08 -23.76
CA PRO A 213 27.74 37.08 -23.96
C PRO A 213 28.13 36.01 -24.98
N GLU A 214 28.83 36.37 -26.05
CA GLU A 214 29.27 35.39 -27.06
C GLU A 214 30.28 34.38 -26.48
N GLY A 215 31.21 34.84 -25.63
CA GLY A 215 32.17 33.96 -24.97
C GLY A 215 31.51 33.00 -23.96
N LEU A 216 30.44 33.45 -23.28
CA LEU A 216 29.65 32.58 -22.42
C LEU A 216 28.92 31.51 -23.24
N ASP A 217 28.28 31.89 -24.35
CA ASP A 217 27.60 30.93 -25.23
C ASP A 217 28.55 29.90 -25.83
N GLU A 218 29.77 30.31 -26.21
CA GLU A 218 30.80 29.40 -26.70
C GLU A 218 31.25 28.40 -25.63
N ALA A 219 31.49 28.87 -24.40
CA ALA A 219 31.81 28.01 -23.25
C ALA A 219 30.66 27.05 -22.93
N LEU A 220 29.40 27.54 -22.93
CA LEU A 220 28.22 26.71 -22.74
C LEU A 220 28.04 25.68 -23.86
N TYR A 221 28.30 26.05 -25.12
CA TYR A 221 28.25 25.14 -26.26
C TYR A 221 29.30 24.03 -26.13
N HIS A 222 30.53 24.37 -25.76
CA HIS A 222 31.59 23.39 -25.52
C HIS A 222 31.21 22.42 -24.39
N GLY A 223 30.77 22.94 -23.24
CA GLY A 223 30.27 22.13 -22.14
C GLY A 223 29.05 21.29 -22.52
N ALA A 224 28.17 21.81 -23.39
CA ALA A 224 26.98 21.12 -23.86
C ALA A 224 27.29 19.96 -24.81
N VAL A 225 28.31 20.06 -25.65
CA VAL A 225 28.73 18.97 -26.55
C VAL A 225 29.42 17.85 -25.75
N LEU A 226 30.29 18.21 -24.80
CA LEU A 226 31.04 17.24 -23.98
C LEU A 226 30.12 16.31 -23.17
N ARG A 227 28.95 16.81 -22.73
CA ARG A 227 27.99 15.99 -21.98
C ARG A 227 27.12 15.07 -22.84
N VAL A 228 26.96 15.30 -24.14
CA VAL A 228 25.98 14.55 -24.96
C VAL A 228 26.30 13.06 -24.93
N ARG A 229 27.57 12.70 -25.13
CA ARG A 229 27.99 11.29 -25.21
C ARG A 229 27.83 10.55 -23.88
N PRO A 230 28.33 11.05 -22.73
CA PRO A 230 28.07 10.42 -21.44
C PRO A 230 26.58 10.37 -21.07
N LYS A 231 25.84 11.45 -21.30
CA LYS A 231 24.41 11.52 -20.93
C LYS A 231 23.54 10.60 -21.79
N ALA A 232 23.81 10.51 -23.09
CA ALA A 232 23.09 9.59 -23.97
C ALA A 232 23.36 8.13 -23.60
N MET A 233 24.61 7.80 -23.24
CA MET A 233 24.99 6.45 -22.81
C MET A 233 24.25 6.03 -21.54
N THR A 234 24.23 6.88 -20.51
CA THR A 234 23.56 6.55 -19.24
C THR A 234 22.05 6.42 -19.40
N VAL A 235 21.42 7.34 -20.13
CA VAL A 235 19.98 7.24 -20.43
C VAL A 235 19.67 5.97 -21.22
N ALA A 236 20.48 5.63 -22.23
CA ALA A 236 20.27 4.43 -23.03
C ALA A 236 20.38 3.14 -22.19
N VAL A 237 21.38 3.05 -21.32
CA VAL A 237 21.57 1.87 -20.45
C VAL A 237 20.47 1.76 -19.40
N ILE A 238 20.02 2.87 -18.81
CA ILE A 238 18.91 2.87 -17.84
C ILE A 238 17.62 2.40 -18.52
N ILE A 239 17.27 2.97 -19.67
CA ILE A 239 16.07 2.55 -20.40
C ILE A 239 16.20 1.09 -20.82
N ALA A 240 17.32 0.68 -21.41
CA ALA A 240 17.52 -0.70 -21.86
C ALA A 240 17.53 -1.72 -20.71
N GLY A 241 17.99 -1.32 -19.51
CA GLY A 241 17.99 -2.17 -18.32
C GLY A 241 16.62 -2.27 -17.65
N LEU A 242 15.80 -1.23 -17.71
CA LEU A 242 14.46 -1.20 -17.12
C LEU A 242 13.38 -1.76 -18.06
N LEU A 243 13.56 -1.67 -19.38
CA LEU A 243 12.59 -2.17 -20.38
C LEU A 243 12.17 -3.64 -20.15
N PRO A 244 13.09 -4.59 -19.88
CA PRO A 244 12.72 -5.98 -19.66
C PRO A 244 11.92 -6.19 -18.38
N ILE A 245 12.15 -5.35 -17.36
CA ILE A 245 11.42 -5.41 -16.09
C ILE A 245 10.00 -4.86 -16.27
N LEU A 246 9.86 -3.82 -17.10
CA LEU A 246 8.58 -3.23 -17.47
C LEU A 246 7.69 -4.20 -18.26
N TRP A 247 8.25 -4.93 -19.22
CA TRP A 247 7.50 -5.88 -20.08
C TRP A 247 7.58 -7.34 -19.61
N GLY A 248 8.19 -7.61 -18.46
CA GLY A 248 8.31 -8.95 -17.94
C GLY A 248 6.93 -9.60 -17.75
N THR A 249 6.72 -10.76 -18.35
CA THR A 249 5.52 -11.58 -18.09
C THR A 249 5.89 -12.73 -17.16
N GLY A 250 5.18 -12.89 -16.05
CA GLY A 250 5.42 -13.98 -15.10
C GLY A 250 5.13 -13.60 -13.65
N ALA A 251 5.32 -14.54 -12.74
CA ALA A 251 5.05 -14.31 -11.31
C ALA A 251 5.92 -13.17 -10.76
N GLY A 252 5.29 -12.18 -10.11
CA GLY A 252 5.97 -11.03 -9.50
C GLY A 252 6.18 -9.84 -10.45
N SER A 253 5.90 -10.01 -11.74
CA SER A 253 5.95 -8.93 -12.72
C SER A 253 4.98 -7.78 -12.38
N GLU A 254 3.88 -8.07 -11.68
CA GLU A 254 2.85 -7.10 -11.34
C GLU A 254 3.35 -6.03 -10.36
N VAL A 255 4.37 -6.34 -9.57
CA VAL A 255 5.02 -5.37 -8.67
C VAL A 255 6.21 -4.72 -9.37
N MET A 256 7.04 -5.51 -10.05
CA MET A 256 8.27 -5.02 -10.66
C MET A 256 8.02 -4.02 -11.79
N SER A 257 7.02 -4.26 -12.65
CA SER A 257 6.63 -3.33 -13.73
C SER A 257 6.10 -1.99 -13.22
N ARG A 258 5.60 -1.93 -11.98
CA ARG A 258 5.12 -0.70 -11.34
C ARG A 258 6.23 0.10 -10.67
N ILE A 259 7.37 -0.54 -10.39
CA ILE A 259 8.55 0.12 -9.80
C ILE A 259 9.46 0.66 -10.90
N ALA A 260 9.64 -0.12 -11.97
CA ALA A 260 10.48 0.20 -13.14
C ALA A 260 9.91 1.38 -13.96
#